data_AF-A0A9D8LCB8-F1
#
_entry.id   AF-A0A9D8LCB8-F1
#
_cell.length_a   1.000
_cell.length_b   1.000
_cell.length_c   1.000
_cell.angle_alpha   90.00
_cell.angle_beta   90.00
_cell.angle_gamma   90.00
#
_symmetry.space_group_name_H-M   'P 1'
#
loop_
_entity.id
_entity.type
_entity.pdbx_description
1 polymer ?
#
loop_
_entity_poly.entity_id
_entity_poly.type
_entity_poly.pdbx_seq_one_letter_code
_entity_poly.pdbx_strand_id
1 'polypeptide(L)'
;LFSRQVALAFEDALGRRQLAEDDLFDTDYQSLPDTEPPQFRNRALPVLQKILPPVLAEALKSDTRLVFAVAIDRNGYIPVHHPQYSQPQRPGDRGWDPAYSRDRRIFDDRAGIMAARSTRPFLVQSYHRDMGSAGMQLMREVDAPLRINGRHWGAVRMAYRM
;
A
#
# COMPACT_ATOMS: atom_id res chain seq x y z
N LEU A 1 16.52 -5.49 -1.20
CA LEU A 1 15.66 -4.34 -1.57
C LEU A 1 14.24 -4.62 -1.11
N PHE A 2 13.51 -3.62 -0.63
CA PHE A 2 12.18 -3.76 -0.03
C PHE A 2 11.17 -4.51 -0.92
N SER A 3 11.13 -4.22 -2.23
CA SER A 3 10.30 -4.95 -3.20
C SER A 3 10.53 -6.45 -3.20
N ARG A 4 11.78 -6.89 -3.06
CA ARG A 4 12.12 -8.32 -3.00
C ARG A 4 11.65 -8.96 -1.69
N GLN A 5 11.70 -8.25 -0.57
CA GLN A 5 11.19 -8.77 0.71
C GLN A 5 9.67 -8.98 0.66
N VAL A 6 8.95 -8.02 0.07
CA VAL A 6 7.49 -8.15 -0.15
C VAL A 6 7.19 -9.31 -1.10
N ALA A 7 7.93 -9.42 -2.21
CA ALA A 7 7.77 -10.53 -3.16
C ALA A 7 7.97 -11.89 -2.50
N LEU A 8 9.04 -12.04 -1.72
CA LEU A 8 9.32 -13.29 -0.99
C LEU A 8 8.23 -13.63 0.03
N ALA A 9 7.66 -12.64 0.73
CA ALA A 9 6.56 -12.88 1.65
C ALA A 9 5.30 -13.39 0.93
N PHE A 10 5.00 -12.86 -0.25
CA PHE A 10 3.87 -13.32 -1.05
C PHE A 10 4.14 -14.71 -1.63
N GLU A 11 5.32 -14.93 -2.20
CA GLU A 11 5.73 -16.22 -2.76
C GLU A 11 5.78 -17.34 -1.70
N ASP A 12 6.19 -17.03 -0.46
CA ASP A 12 6.12 -17.97 0.67
C ASP A 12 4.67 -18.30 1.04
N ALA A 13 3.78 -17.30 1.10
CA ALA A 13 2.35 -17.54 1.36
C ALA A 13 1.68 -18.40 0.27
N LEU A 14 2.05 -18.20 -1.00
CA LEU A 14 1.62 -19.04 -2.12
C LEU A 14 2.20 -20.46 -1.99
N GLY A 15 3.50 -20.59 -1.73
CA GLY A 15 4.18 -21.88 -1.58
C GLY A 15 3.63 -22.72 -0.42
N ARG A 16 3.21 -22.06 0.67
CA ARG A 16 2.55 -22.68 1.83
C ARG A 16 1.05 -22.90 1.64
N ARG A 17 0.49 -22.55 0.48
CA ARG A 17 -0.95 -22.63 0.18
C ARG A 17 -1.82 -21.88 1.19
N GLN A 18 -1.30 -20.82 1.79
CA GLN A 18 -2.06 -19.92 2.66
C GLN A 18 -2.90 -18.94 1.83
N LEU A 19 -2.51 -18.71 0.58
CA LEU A 19 -3.15 -17.84 -0.39
C LEU A 19 -3.08 -18.51 -1.77
N ALA A 20 -4.15 -18.49 -2.54
CA ALA A 20 -4.11 -18.89 -3.95
C ALA A 20 -3.60 -17.73 -4.80
N GLU A 21 -2.90 -18.02 -5.91
CA GLU A 21 -2.41 -16.96 -6.79
C GLU A 21 -3.57 -16.14 -7.37
N ASP A 22 -4.68 -16.77 -7.75
CA ASP A 22 -5.87 -16.05 -8.23
C ASP A 22 -6.49 -15.14 -7.17
N ASP A 23 -6.40 -15.48 -5.89
CA ASP A 23 -6.86 -14.61 -4.80
C ASP A 23 -5.91 -13.42 -4.62
N LEU A 24 -4.60 -13.62 -4.79
CA LEU A 24 -3.60 -12.55 -4.72
C LEU A 24 -3.77 -11.51 -5.83
N PHE A 25 -4.15 -11.97 -7.03
CA PHE A 25 -4.42 -11.12 -8.20
C PHE A 25 -5.89 -10.72 -8.33
N ASP A 26 -6.72 -10.97 -7.31
CA ASP A 26 -8.13 -10.65 -7.29
C ASP A 26 -8.38 -9.15 -7.26
N THR A 27 -9.04 -8.64 -8.30
CA THR A 27 -9.40 -7.22 -8.45
C THR A 27 -10.88 -6.96 -8.20
N ASP A 28 -11.62 -7.96 -7.69
CA ASP A 28 -13.01 -7.80 -7.29
C ASP A 28 -13.09 -7.14 -5.90
N TYR A 29 -12.81 -5.83 -5.87
CA TYR A 29 -12.81 -5.04 -4.63
C TYR A 29 -14.23 -4.83 -4.11
N GLN A 30 -14.55 -5.48 -2.99
CA GLN A 30 -15.82 -5.33 -2.30
C GLN A 30 -15.74 -4.15 -1.33
N SER A 31 -16.57 -3.13 -1.50
CA SER A 31 -16.64 -1.99 -0.58
C SER A 31 -17.00 -2.42 0.83
N LEU A 32 -16.37 -1.79 1.82
CA LEU A 32 -16.75 -1.89 3.21
C LEU A 32 -17.84 -0.85 3.52
N PRO A 33 -18.93 -1.25 4.18
CA PRO A 33 -20.01 -0.33 4.52
C PRO A 33 -19.51 0.76 5.48
N ASP A 34 -20.19 1.90 5.46
CA ASP A 34 -19.99 3.01 6.40
C ASP A 34 -18.54 3.53 6.46
N THR A 35 -17.86 3.56 5.31
CA THR A 35 -16.50 4.12 5.19
C THR A 35 -16.41 5.33 4.26
N GLU A 36 -15.79 6.40 4.75
CA GLU A 36 -15.49 7.60 3.98
C GLU A 36 -14.14 8.19 4.44
N PRO A 37 -13.07 8.16 3.61
CA PRO A 37 -13.03 7.64 2.24
C PRO A 37 -13.31 6.13 2.12
N PRO A 38 -13.81 5.64 0.97
CA PRO A 38 -14.19 4.24 0.80
C PRO A 38 -13.03 3.27 1.05
N GLN A 39 -13.24 2.28 1.93
CA GLN A 39 -12.35 1.13 2.09
C GLN A 39 -12.93 -0.09 1.39
N PHE A 40 -12.06 -1.03 1.02
CA PHE A 40 -12.39 -2.20 0.25
C PHE A 40 -11.74 -3.46 0.83
N ARG A 41 -12.25 -4.61 0.45
CA ARG A 41 -11.64 -5.92 0.69
C ARG A 41 -11.61 -6.72 -0.60
N ASN A 42 -10.64 -7.62 -0.72
CA ASN A 42 -10.60 -8.66 -1.73
C ASN A 42 -10.19 -9.98 -1.05
N ARG A 43 -10.10 -11.08 -1.81
CA ARG A 43 -9.80 -12.41 -1.26
C ARG A 43 -8.41 -12.51 -0.61
N ALA A 44 -7.43 -11.73 -1.06
CA ALA A 44 -6.09 -11.74 -0.48
C ALA A 44 -5.99 -11.06 0.89
N LEU A 45 -6.84 -10.08 1.18
CA LEU A 45 -6.68 -9.18 2.32
C LEU A 45 -6.42 -9.88 3.66
N PRO A 46 -7.15 -10.94 4.07
CA PRO A 46 -6.93 -11.60 5.37
C PRO A 46 -5.53 -12.22 5.53
N VAL A 47 -4.92 -12.67 4.42
CA VAL A 47 -3.55 -13.21 4.43
C VAL A 47 -2.55 -12.08 4.41
N LEU A 48 -2.76 -11.07 3.55
CA LEU A 48 -1.88 -9.91 3.44
C LEU A 48 -1.75 -9.16 4.78
N GLN A 49 -2.84 -9.02 5.53
CA GLN A 49 -2.85 -8.43 6.87
C GLN A 49 -1.99 -9.17 7.89
N LYS A 50 -1.72 -10.47 7.69
CA LYS A 50 -0.86 -11.26 8.57
C LYS A 50 0.61 -11.16 8.17
N ILE A 51 0.91 -11.15 6.87
CA ILE A 51 2.28 -11.30 6.37
C ILE A 51 2.99 -9.96 6.11
N LEU A 52 2.26 -8.90 5.75
CA LEU A 52 2.87 -7.61 5.42
C LEU A 52 3.39 -6.82 6.63
N PRO A 53 2.69 -6.72 7.79
CA PRO A 53 3.10 -5.84 8.88
C PRO A 53 4.57 -5.95 9.30
N PRO A 54 5.16 -7.15 9.51
CA PRO A 54 6.58 -7.24 9.88
C PRO A 54 7.52 -6.73 8.77
N VAL A 55 7.19 -6.95 7.50
CA VAL A 55 7.99 -6.49 6.35
C VAL A 55 7.94 -4.96 6.22
N LEU A 56 6.74 -4.38 6.38
CA LEU A 56 6.58 -2.93 6.34
C LEU A 56 7.31 -2.25 7.51
N ALA A 57 7.16 -2.80 8.72
CA ALA A 57 7.80 -2.27 9.93
C ALA A 57 9.32 -2.28 9.83
N GLU A 58 9.91 -3.32 9.25
CA GLU A 58 11.36 -3.38 9.06
C GLU A 58 11.86 -2.36 8.03
N ALA A 59 11.12 -2.18 6.92
CA ALA A 59 11.43 -1.15 5.94
C ALA A 59 11.40 0.26 6.56
N LEU A 60 10.42 0.55 7.44
CA LEU A 60 10.29 1.86 8.07
C LEU A 60 11.50 2.24 8.95
N LYS A 61 12.24 1.27 9.47
CA LYS A 61 13.45 1.50 10.28
C LYS A 61 14.67 1.89 9.44
N SER A 62 14.62 1.72 8.11
CA SER A 62 15.81 1.88 7.27
C SER A 62 16.28 3.33 7.14
N ASP A 63 15.38 4.30 7.33
CA ASP A 63 15.69 5.73 7.21
C ASP A 63 14.70 6.55 8.04
N THR A 64 15.18 7.47 8.86
CA THR A 64 14.33 8.32 9.73
C THR A 64 13.46 9.31 8.95
N ARG A 65 13.76 9.53 7.67
CA ARG A 65 12.95 10.36 6.76
C ARG A 65 11.83 9.58 6.10
N LEU A 66 11.86 8.25 6.14
CA LEU A 66 10.85 7.40 5.53
C LEU A 66 9.54 7.52 6.31
N VAL A 67 8.53 8.10 5.67
CA VAL A 67 7.21 8.35 6.24
C VAL A 67 6.32 7.12 6.13
N PHE A 68 6.44 6.40 5.00
CA PHE A 68 5.84 5.08 4.82
C PHE A 68 6.60 4.26 3.77
N ALA A 69 6.54 2.95 3.93
CA ALA A 69 6.86 1.95 2.92
C ALA A 69 5.71 0.95 2.81
N VAL A 70 5.08 0.78 1.65
CA VAL A 70 3.87 -0.05 1.48
C VAL A 70 3.86 -0.77 0.12
N ALA A 71 3.03 -1.80 -0.01
CA ALA A 71 2.72 -2.44 -1.29
C ALA A 71 1.42 -1.87 -1.87
N ILE A 72 1.40 -1.60 -3.18
CA ILE A 72 0.23 -1.13 -3.93
C ILE A 72 0.04 -2.03 -5.15
N ASP A 73 -1.18 -2.49 -5.40
CA ASP A 73 -1.43 -3.27 -6.61
C ASP A 73 -1.56 -2.36 -7.85
N ARG A 74 -1.60 -2.96 -9.04
CA ARG A 74 -1.70 -2.26 -10.35
C ARG A 74 -2.93 -1.36 -10.52
N ASN A 75 -3.93 -1.48 -9.67
CA ASN A 75 -5.14 -0.67 -9.68
C ASN A 75 -5.12 0.43 -8.60
N GLY A 76 -4.02 0.56 -7.86
CA GLY A 76 -3.86 1.59 -6.83
C GLY A 76 -4.30 1.14 -5.44
N TYR A 77 -4.65 -0.14 -5.25
CA TYR A 77 -5.14 -0.63 -3.96
C TYR A 77 -3.98 -0.90 -2.99
N ILE A 78 -4.06 -0.29 -1.80
CA ILE A 78 -3.14 -0.54 -0.68
C ILE A 78 -3.88 -1.38 0.36
N PRO A 79 -3.68 -2.71 0.41
CA PRO A 79 -4.41 -3.58 1.34
C PRO A 79 -4.00 -3.38 2.79
N VAL A 80 -2.71 -3.10 3.04
CA VAL A 80 -2.12 -2.99 4.38
C VAL A 80 -1.22 -1.77 4.45
N HIS A 81 -1.37 -1.00 5.52
CA HIS A 81 -0.53 0.14 5.83
C HIS A 81 0.05 0.02 7.25
N HIS A 82 1.07 0.83 7.57
CA HIS A 82 1.62 0.95 8.94
C HIS A 82 0.52 1.27 9.97
N PRO A 83 0.64 0.79 11.22
CA PRO A 83 -0.38 0.97 12.25
C PRO A 83 -0.85 2.42 12.43
N GLN A 84 0.05 3.41 12.38
CA GLN A 84 -0.35 4.81 12.54
C GLN A 84 -1.26 5.33 11.41
N TYR A 85 -1.34 4.63 10.27
CA TYR A 85 -2.21 4.97 9.14
C TYR A 85 -3.27 3.89 8.85
N SER A 86 -3.49 2.98 9.80
CA SER A 86 -4.49 1.91 9.75
C SER A 86 -5.44 2.02 10.95
N GLN A 87 -5.75 3.25 11.37
CA GLN A 87 -6.66 3.50 12.46
C GLN A 87 -8.11 3.25 12.02
N PRO A 88 -9.01 2.90 12.94
CA PRO A 88 -10.44 2.87 12.65
C PRO A 88 -10.92 4.22 12.15
N GLN A 89 -11.86 4.20 11.19
CA GLN A 89 -12.48 5.41 10.72
C GLN A 89 -13.36 6.06 11.79
N ARG A 90 -13.51 7.39 11.72
CA ARG A 90 -14.36 8.19 12.59
C ARG A 90 -15.46 8.83 11.73
N PRO A 91 -16.69 8.27 11.72
CA PRO A 91 -17.74 8.72 10.81
C PRO A 91 -17.91 10.24 10.78
N GLY A 92 -17.74 10.84 9.59
CA GLY A 92 -17.87 12.28 9.36
C GLY A 92 -16.61 13.12 9.64
N ASP A 93 -15.53 12.54 10.17
CA ASP A 93 -14.29 13.26 10.48
C ASP A 93 -13.37 13.34 9.24
N ARG A 94 -13.63 14.37 8.43
CA ARG A 94 -12.84 14.68 7.22
C ARG A 94 -11.38 15.04 7.49
N GLY A 95 -10.99 15.28 8.74
CA GLY A 95 -9.58 15.50 9.11
C GLY A 95 -8.86 14.21 9.47
N TRP A 96 -9.53 13.34 10.23
CA TRP A 96 -8.97 12.09 10.73
C TRP A 96 -8.85 11.01 9.64
N ASP A 97 -9.93 10.72 8.93
CA ASP A 97 -9.99 9.55 8.04
C ASP A 97 -9.00 9.61 6.87
N PRO A 98 -8.84 10.76 6.17
CA PRO A 98 -7.83 10.87 5.12
C PRO A 98 -6.40 10.71 5.66
N ALA A 99 -6.15 11.12 6.90
CA ALA A 99 -4.82 11.13 7.51
C ALA A 99 -4.44 9.76 8.11
N TYR A 100 -5.36 9.11 8.82
CA TYR A 100 -5.06 7.97 9.69
C TYR A 100 -5.71 6.64 9.27
N SER A 101 -6.62 6.65 8.29
CA SER A 101 -7.36 5.47 7.81
C SER A 101 -7.04 5.25 6.32
N ARG A 102 -5.81 4.85 6.03
CA ARG A 102 -5.21 4.80 4.67
C ARG A 102 -4.97 3.38 4.16
N ASP A 103 -5.16 2.37 4.99
CA ASP A 103 -5.23 0.97 4.58
C ASP A 103 -6.54 0.66 3.86
N ARG A 104 -6.57 -0.45 3.13
CA ARG A 104 -7.74 -0.96 2.40
C ARG A 104 -8.33 0.05 1.42
N ARG A 105 -7.53 0.96 0.87
CA ARG A 105 -8.01 2.04 -0.01
C ARG A 105 -7.39 1.96 -1.39
N ILE A 106 -8.13 2.49 -2.36
CA ILE A 106 -7.64 2.72 -3.73
C ILE A 106 -7.12 4.16 -3.80
N PHE A 107 -5.88 4.32 -4.24
CA PHE A 107 -5.21 5.58 -4.51
C PHE A 107 -5.06 5.73 -6.03
N ASP A 108 -6.09 6.29 -6.65
CA ASP A 108 -6.20 6.49 -8.10
C ASP A 108 -5.68 7.87 -8.57
N ASP A 109 -5.07 8.62 -7.66
CA ASP A 109 -4.36 9.85 -8.00
C ASP A 109 -3.17 9.59 -8.92
N ARG A 110 -2.68 10.65 -9.59
CA ARG A 110 -1.60 10.54 -10.58
C ARG A 110 -0.36 9.85 -10.03
N ALA A 111 0.05 10.14 -8.79
CA ALA A 111 1.25 9.55 -8.21
C ALA A 111 1.00 8.06 -7.88
N GLY A 112 -0.13 7.76 -7.23
CA GLY A 112 -0.55 6.39 -6.92
C GLY A 112 -0.58 5.47 -8.14
N ILE A 113 -1.22 5.89 -9.23
CA ILE A 113 -1.34 5.07 -10.45
C ILE A 113 -0.02 4.97 -11.22
N MET A 114 0.78 6.04 -11.27
CA MET A 114 2.10 5.98 -11.92
C MET A 114 3.03 5.01 -11.20
N ALA A 115 3.05 5.02 -9.86
CA ALA A 115 3.79 4.07 -9.05
C ALA A 115 3.28 2.64 -9.30
N ALA A 116 1.99 2.41 -9.09
CA ALA A 116 1.33 1.10 -9.19
C ALA A 116 1.54 0.38 -10.53
N ARG A 117 1.60 1.13 -11.64
CA ARG A 117 1.70 0.56 -12.99
C ARG A 117 3.11 0.57 -13.56
N SER A 118 4.09 1.15 -12.86
CA SER A 118 5.46 1.25 -13.36
C SER A 118 6.13 -0.12 -13.44
N THR A 119 6.64 -0.48 -14.62
CA THR A 119 7.47 -1.68 -14.83
C THR A 119 8.96 -1.35 -14.99
N ARG A 120 9.35 -0.08 -14.80
CA ARG A 120 10.76 0.37 -14.84
C ARG A 120 11.48 -0.11 -13.57
N PRO A 121 12.82 -0.21 -13.55
CA PRO A 121 13.55 -0.65 -12.35
C PRO A 121 13.20 0.13 -11.08
N PHE A 122 12.95 1.44 -11.24
CA PHE A 122 12.37 2.30 -10.23
C PHE A 122 11.70 3.52 -10.87
N LEU A 123 10.89 4.23 -10.09
CA LEU A 123 10.32 5.54 -10.40
C LEU A 123 10.60 6.48 -9.22
N VAL A 124 10.94 7.75 -9.49
CA VAL A 124 11.09 8.78 -8.45
C VAL A 124 10.16 9.93 -8.77
N GLN A 125 9.35 10.34 -7.79
CA GLN A 125 8.37 11.41 -7.95
C GLN A 125 8.38 12.35 -6.75
N SER A 126 7.99 13.61 -6.97
CA SER A 126 7.62 14.53 -5.90
C SER A 126 6.12 14.83 -6.01
N TYR A 127 5.40 14.77 -4.89
CA TYR A 127 3.97 15.06 -4.86
C TYR A 127 3.55 15.65 -3.51
N HIS A 128 2.40 16.34 -3.51
CA HIS A 128 1.76 16.80 -2.29
C HIS A 128 0.86 15.69 -1.76
N ARG A 129 1.14 15.23 -0.53
CA ARG A 129 0.30 14.28 0.17
C ARG A 129 -0.65 15.03 1.10
N ASP A 130 -1.94 14.77 0.94
CA ASP A 130 -2.96 15.21 1.86
C ASP A 130 -2.84 14.44 3.18
N MET A 131 -2.59 15.18 4.26
CA MET A 131 -2.48 14.70 5.64
C MET A 131 -3.69 15.15 6.50
N GLY A 132 -4.83 15.43 5.87
CA GLY A 132 -6.04 15.86 6.54
C GLY A 132 -5.84 17.20 7.25
N SER A 133 -6.14 17.27 8.55
CA SER A 133 -5.99 18.50 9.34
C SER A 133 -4.55 19.03 9.41
N ALA A 134 -3.55 18.18 9.17
CA ALA A 134 -2.14 18.58 9.12
C ALA A 134 -1.75 19.23 7.77
N GLY A 135 -2.67 19.35 6.83
CA GLY A 135 -2.48 20.01 5.53
C GLY A 135 -1.72 19.18 4.51
N MET A 136 -1.27 19.84 3.45
CA MET A 136 -0.48 19.23 2.38
C MET A 136 0.99 19.14 2.77
N GLN A 137 1.60 17.97 2.63
CA GLN A 137 3.03 17.76 2.82
C GLN A 137 3.70 17.40 1.50
N LEU A 138 4.76 18.12 1.14
CA LEU A 138 5.59 17.76 0.01
C LEU A 138 6.42 16.51 0.37
N MET A 139 6.28 15.46 -0.43
CA MET A 139 7.01 14.21 -0.26
C MET A 139 7.78 13.87 -1.52
N ARG A 140 8.89 13.15 -1.33
CA ARG A 140 9.58 12.46 -2.42
C ARG A 140 9.36 10.97 -2.27
N GLU A 141 8.91 10.33 -3.33
CA GLU A 141 8.64 8.91 -3.33
C GLU A 141 9.55 8.17 -4.31
N VAL A 142 9.95 6.97 -3.90
CA VAL A 142 10.72 6.01 -4.69
C VAL A 142 9.91 4.73 -4.78
N ASP A 143 9.55 4.35 -6.00
CA ASP A 143 8.74 3.16 -6.26
C ASP A 143 9.55 2.12 -7.02
N ALA A 144 9.27 0.85 -6.77
CA ALA A 144 9.85 -0.26 -7.52
C ALA A 144 8.78 -1.32 -7.84
N PRO A 145 8.83 -1.94 -9.03
CA PRO A 145 7.85 -2.93 -9.43
C PRO A 145 7.89 -4.15 -8.50
N LEU A 146 6.70 -4.65 -8.17
CA LEU A 146 6.47 -5.85 -7.38
C LEU A 146 5.97 -6.94 -8.31
N ARG A 147 6.82 -7.94 -8.53
CA ARG A 147 6.52 -9.13 -9.35
C ARG A 147 6.47 -10.35 -8.46
N ILE A 148 5.44 -11.17 -8.63
CA ILE A 148 5.20 -12.42 -7.90
C ILE A 148 5.16 -13.52 -8.94
N ASN A 149 6.02 -14.54 -8.81
CA ASN A 149 6.14 -15.62 -9.81
C ASN A 149 6.31 -15.06 -11.25
N GLY A 150 7.04 -13.95 -11.39
CA GLY A 150 7.26 -13.27 -12.67
C GLY A 150 6.12 -12.39 -13.17
N ARG A 151 4.90 -12.49 -12.62
CA ARG A 151 3.74 -11.65 -12.97
C ARG A 151 3.77 -10.33 -12.22
N HIS A 152 3.43 -9.23 -12.90
CA HIS A 152 3.39 -7.89 -12.30
C HIS A 152 2.12 -7.72 -11.46
N TRP A 153 2.28 -7.67 -10.14
CA TRP A 153 1.19 -7.46 -9.19
C TRP A 153 0.91 -5.96 -8.98
N GLY A 154 1.97 -5.17 -8.90
CA GLY A 154 1.91 -3.72 -8.74
C GLY A 154 3.30 -3.19 -8.37
N ALA A 155 3.39 -2.34 -7.35
CA ALA A 155 4.66 -1.78 -6.89
C ALA A 155 4.79 -1.81 -5.37
N VAL A 156 6.02 -1.59 -4.90
CA VAL A 156 6.24 -1.04 -3.58
C VAL A 156 6.43 0.46 -3.69
N ARG A 157 5.96 1.18 -2.67
CA ARG A 157 5.96 2.63 -2.56
C ARG A 157 6.73 3.03 -1.31
N MET A 158 7.72 3.92 -1.43
CA MET A 158 8.52 4.41 -0.31
C MET A 158 8.57 5.93 -0.34
N ALA A 159 7.85 6.60 0.57
CA ALA A 159 7.77 8.05 0.61
C ALA A 159 8.59 8.65 1.75
N TYR A 160 9.39 9.65 1.41
CA TYR A 160 10.32 10.35 2.29
C TYR A 160 9.85 11.78 2.50
N ARG A 161 9.94 12.26 3.74
CA ARG A 161 9.83 13.70 4.01
C ARG A 161 11.00 14.43 3.36
N MET A 162 10.69 15.59 2.79
CA MET A 162 11.71 16.53 2.31
C MET A 162 12.18 17.44 3.45
#